data_AF-A0A4Q5XJ21-F1
#
_entry.id   AF-A0A4Q5XJ21-F1
#
_cell.length_a   1.000
_cell.length_b   1.000
_cell.length_c   1.000
_cell.angle_alpha   90.00
_cell.angle_beta   90.00
_cell.angle_gamma   90.00
#
_symmetry.space_group_name_H-M   'P 1'
#
loop_
_entity.id
_entity.type
_entity.pdbx_description
1 polymer ?
#
loop_
_entity_poly.entity_id
_entity_poly.type
_entity_poly.pdbx_seq_one_letter_code
_entity_poly.pdbx_strand_id
1 'polypeptide(L)'
;MMQGRTLLRVAVVVSCVALTALGYRNSNGDNTDAIAFATRAACGEADCSASLEQQARGSFGHEYGFRVERTVSGKKRQEQVIVACEREMVFVGEWKCAAKSRPGS
;
A
#
# COMPACT_ATOMS: atom_id res chain seq x y z
N MET A 1 6.96 -18.66 41.54
CA MET A 1 7.64 -18.21 40.30
C MET A 1 7.14 -18.90 39.01
N MET A 2 6.44 -20.03 39.02
CA MET A 2 5.99 -20.72 37.79
C MET A 2 4.80 -20.05 37.06
N GLN A 3 3.86 -19.40 37.76
CA GLN A 3 2.69 -18.76 37.14
C GLN A 3 3.03 -17.62 36.17
N GLY A 4 4.02 -16.78 36.48
CA GLY A 4 4.40 -15.65 35.64
C GLY A 4 4.96 -16.08 34.27
N ARG A 5 5.66 -17.22 34.20
CA ARG A 5 6.20 -17.75 32.95
C ARG A 5 5.08 -18.26 32.03
N THR A 6 4.04 -18.86 32.59
CA THR A 6 2.88 -19.33 31.82
C THR A 6 2.06 -18.17 31.28
N LEU A 7 1.79 -17.15 32.10
CA LEU A 7 1.08 -15.94 31.67
C LEU A 7 1.83 -15.19 30.56
N LEU A 8 3.15 -15.03 30.70
CA LEU A 8 3.97 -14.40 29.68
C LEU A 8 3.92 -15.19 28.35
N ARG A 9 3.98 -16.52 28.40
CA ARG A 9 3.88 -17.37 27.20
C ARG A 9 2.53 -17.21 26.51
N VAL A 10 1.44 -17.21 27.27
CA VAL A 10 0.09 -17.00 26.72
C VAL A 10 -0.01 -15.62 26.07
N ALA A 11 0.47 -14.57 26.73
CA ALA A 11 0.47 -13.22 26.18
C ALA A 11 1.25 -13.16 24.85
N VAL A 12 2.45 -13.74 24.79
CA VAL A 12 3.26 -13.79 23.56
C VAL A 12 2.54 -14.53 22.44
N VAL A 13 1.96 -15.70 22.71
CA VAL A 13 1.24 -16.48 21.69
C VAL A 13 0.04 -15.70 21.16
N VAL A 14 -0.75 -15.08 22.05
CA VAL A 14 -1.90 -14.26 21.65
C VAL A 14 -1.46 -13.07 20.80
N SER A 15 -0.37 -12.38 21.17
CA SER A 15 0.19 -11.29 20.38
C SER A 15 0.66 -11.76 19.00
N CYS A 16 1.33 -12.90 18.90
CA CYS A 16 1.76 -13.46 17.62
C CYS A 16 0.55 -13.77 16.71
N VAL A 17 -0.48 -14.42 17.24
CA VAL A 17 -1.70 -14.74 16.47
C VAL A 17 -2.39 -13.45 16.00
N ALA A 18 -2.49 -12.44 16.86
CA ALA A 18 -3.07 -11.15 16.50
C ALA A 18 -2.28 -10.45 15.38
N LEU A 19 -0.94 -10.41 15.48
CA LEU A 19 -0.08 -9.83 14.44
C LEU A 19 -0.18 -10.58 13.12
N THR A 20 -0.24 -11.92 13.14
CA THR A 20 -0.45 -12.73 11.93
C THR A 20 -1.79 -12.43 11.28
N ALA A 21 -2.88 -12.32 12.06
CA ALA A 21 -4.19 -11.98 11.55
C ALA A 21 -4.22 -10.58 10.90
N LEU A 22 -3.54 -9.60 11.52
CA LEU A 22 -3.40 -8.25 10.97
C LEU A 22 -2.60 -8.24 9.67
N GLY A 23 -1.46 -8.93 9.61
CA GLY A 23 -0.66 -9.06 8.39
C GLY A 23 -1.40 -9.76 7.26
N TYR A 24 -2.16 -10.81 7.58
CA TYR A 24 -3.02 -11.48 6.62
C TYR A 24 -4.10 -10.55 6.07
N ARG A 25 -4.78 -9.80 6.96
CA ARG A 25 -5.81 -8.83 6.55
C ARG A 25 -5.22 -7.71 5.69
N ASN A 26 -4.01 -7.24 5.97
CA ASN A 26 -3.38 -6.20 5.16
C ASN A 26 -3.08 -6.71 3.73
N SER A 27 -2.53 -7.92 3.62
CA SER A 27 -2.16 -8.51 2.33
C SER A 27 -3.35 -8.97 1.49
N ASN A 28 -4.37 -9.57 2.12
CA ASN A 28 -5.48 -10.26 1.45
C ASN A 28 -6.84 -9.58 1.61
N GLY A 29 -6.93 -8.54 2.43
CA GLY A 29 -8.17 -7.79 2.62
C GLY A 29 -8.54 -6.92 1.43
N ASP A 30 -9.66 -6.23 1.57
CA ASP A 30 -10.06 -5.20 0.63
C ASP A 30 -9.03 -4.06 0.62
N ASN A 31 -8.48 -3.80 -0.57
CA ASN A 31 -7.44 -2.80 -0.81
C ASN A 31 -7.91 -1.68 -1.74
N THR A 32 -9.23 -1.53 -1.87
CA THR A 32 -9.85 -0.46 -2.65
C THR A 32 -9.35 0.92 -2.18
N ASP A 33 -9.24 1.13 -0.87
CA ASP A 33 -8.68 2.37 -0.32
C ASP A 33 -7.24 2.59 -0.77
N ALA A 34 -6.39 1.56 -0.65
CA ALA A 34 -4.99 1.64 -1.07
C ALA A 34 -4.87 2.00 -2.55
N ILE A 35 -5.70 1.40 -3.40
CA ILE A 35 -5.75 1.72 -4.84
C ILE A 35 -6.22 3.16 -5.05
N ALA A 36 -7.24 3.64 -4.33
CA ALA A 36 -7.72 5.01 -4.45
C ALA A 36 -6.66 6.04 -4.05
N PHE A 37 -5.93 5.79 -2.95
CA PHE A 37 -4.79 6.62 -2.54
C PHE A 37 -3.64 6.53 -3.54
N ALA A 38 -3.37 5.34 -4.09
CA ALA A 38 -2.32 5.15 -5.08
C ALA A 38 -2.63 5.86 -6.40
N THR A 39 -3.88 5.81 -6.86
CA THR A 39 -4.37 6.53 -8.04
C THR A 39 -4.23 8.05 -7.86
N ARG A 40 -4.61 8.58 -6.68
CA ARG A 40 -4.40 10.00 -6.36
C ARG A 40 -2.92 10.37 -6.38
N ALA A 41 -2.05 9.54 -5.78
CA ALA A 41 -0.61 9.76 -5.80
C ALA A 41 0.01 9.64 -7.21
N ALA A 42 -0.54 8.78 -8.08
CA ALA A 42 -0.09 8.63 -9.46
C ALA A 42 -0.45 9.84 -10.33
N CYS A 43 -1.60 10.46 -10.06
CA CYS A 43 -2.11 11.58 -10.84
C CYS A 43 -1.75 12.96 -10.30
N GLY A 44 -1.45 13.05 -9.01
CA GLY A 44 -1.32 14.34 -8.32
C GLY A 44 -2.67 15.07 -8.25
N GLU A 45 -2.67 16.36 -8.58
CA GLU A 45 -3.84 17.26 -8.49
C GLU A 45 -4.54 17.52 -9.84
N ALA A 46 -4.10 16.89 -10.93
CA ALA A 46 -4.62 17.14 -12.28
C ALA A 46 -5.70 16.15 -12.71
N ASP A 47 -6.59 16.58 -13.61
CA ASP A 47 -7.48 15.68 -14.36
C ASP A 47 -6.63 14.68 -15.17
N CYS A 48 -6.59 13.44 -14.68
CA CYS A 48 -5.81 12.34 -15.24
C CYS A 48 -6.72 11.16 -15.56
N SER A 49 -6.27 10.27 -16.44
CA SER A 49 -6.81 8.91 -16.51
C SER A 49 -5.71 7.94 -16.11
N ALA A 50 -5.87 7.25 -14.98
CA ALA A 50 -4.94 6.22 -14.53
C ALA A 50 -5.55 4.83 -14.71
N SER A 51 -4.83 3.95 -15.42
CA SER A 51 -5.18 2.55 -15.56
C SER A 51 -4.18 1.71 -14.76
N LEU A 52 -4.67 0.86 -13.86
CA LEU A 52 -3.82 -0.02 -13.08
C LEU A 52 -3.29 -1.16 -13.98
N GLU A 53 -1.97 -1.24 -14.14
CA GLU A 53 -1.31 -2.27 -14.95
C GLU A 53 -0.75 -3.41 -14.09
N GLN A 54 -0.15 -3.06 -12.95
CA GLN A 54 0.55 -4.01 -12.10
C GLN A 54 0.18 -3.76 -10.65
N GLN A 55 0.03 -4.85 -9.90
CA GLN A 55 -0.12 -4.79 -8.45
C GLN A 55 0.78 -5.85 -7.80
N ALA A 56 1.61 -5.42 -6.86
CA ALA A 56 2.36 -6.29 -5.96
C ALA A 56 1.86 -6.04 -4.54
N ARG A 57 1.29 -7.08 -3.90
CA ARG A 57 0.78 -7.01 -2.53
C ARG A 57 1.74 -7.75 -1.61
N GLY A 58 2.24 -7.07 -0.58
CA GLY A 58 2.96 -7.69 0.52
C GLY A 58 2.29 -7.40 1.85
N SER A 59 2.67 -8.15 2.89
CA SER A 59 2.10 -7.96 4.22
C SER A 59 2.40 -6.58 4.82
N PHE A 60 3.50 -5.94 4.41
CA PHE A 60 3.97 -4.67 4.99
C PHE A 60 3.73 -3.45 4.09
N GLY A 61 3.38 -3.66 2.83
CA GLY A 61 3.24 -2.59 1.86
C GLY A 61 2.89 -3.14 0.49
N HIS A 62 2.28 -2.29 -0.32
CA HIS A 62 1.81 -2.61 -1.66
C HIS A 62 2.50 -1.70 -2.68
N GLU A 63 2.78 -2.24 -3.86
CA GLU A 63 3.21 -1.44 -5.00
C GLU A 63 2.18 -1.55 -6.12
N TYR A 64 1.86 -0.41 -6.70
CA TYR A 64 0.87 -0.27 -7.76
C TYR A 64 1.53 0.42 -8.94
N GLY A 65 1.58 -0.26 -10.09
CA GLY A 65 2.00 0.32 -11.36
C GLY A 65 0.79 0.82 -12.12
N PHE A 66 0.78 2.11 -12.43
CA PHE A 66 -0.26 2.76 -13.23
C PHE A 66 0.30 3.25 -14.55
N ARG A 67 -0.50 3.10 -15.61
CA ARG A 67 -0.37 3.88 -16.83
C ARG A 67 -1.25 5.12 -16.70
N VAL A 68 -0.63 6.28 -16.63
CA VAL A 68 -1.31 7.56 -16.48
C VAL A 68 -1.32 8.28 -17.83
N GLU A 69 -2.50 8.62 -18.32
CA GLU A 69 -2.68 9.53 -19.44
C GLU A 69 -2.96 10.94 -18.91
N ARG A 70 -2.15 11.90 -19.34
CA ARG A 70 -2.28 13.31 -18.99
C ARG A 70 -2.18 14.19 -20.23
N THR A 71 -2.98 15.23 -20.29
CA THR A 71 -2.89 16.24 -21.35
C THR A 71 -1.93 17.33 -20.92
N VAL A 72 -0.76 17.40 -21.53
CA VAL A 72 0.23 18.47 -21.28
C VAL A 72 0.30 19.33 -22.53
N SER A 73 -0.05 20.60 -22.41
CA SER A 73 -0.03 21.57 -23.53
C SER A 73 -0.84 21.09 -24.75
N GLY A 74 -2.02 20.52 -24.52
CA GLY A 74 -2.92 20.03 -25.58
C GLY A 74 -2.51 18.72 -26.24
N LYS A 75 -1.42 18.08 -25.79
CA LYS A 75 -1.00 16.75 -26.27
C LYS A 75 -1.20 15.72 -25.16
N LYS A 76 -1.80 14.57 -25.51
CA LYS A 76 -1.87 13.42 -24.61
C LYS A 76 -0.49 12.79 -24.47
N ARG A 77 0.00 12.66 -23.25
CA ARG A 77 1.18 11.87 -22.90
C ARG A 77 0.76 10.72 -22.00
N GLN A 78 1.32 9.55 -22.29
CA GLN A 78 1.21 8.38 -21.44
C GLN A 78 2.50 8.22 -20.66
N GLU A 79 2.41 8.08 -19.35
CA GLU A 79 3.54 7.88 -18.44
C GLU A 79 3.26 6.69 -17.53
N GLN A 80 4.27 5.87 -17.25
CA GLN A 80 4.16 4.81 -16.26
C GLN A 80 4.64 5.32 -14.91
N VAL A 81 3.77 5.22 -13.90
CA VAL A 81 4.05 5.65 -12.54
C VAL A 81 3.93 4.44 -11.61
N ILE A 82 4.97 4.21 -10.81
CA ILE A 82 4.91 3.23 -9.74
C ILE A 82 4.63 3.98 -8.45
N VAL A 83 3.64 3.50 -7.69
CA VAL A 83 3.29 4.05 -6.40
C VAL A 83 3.49 2.98 -5.34
N ALA A 84 4.28 3.31 -4.32
CA ALA A 84 4.43 2.48 -3.14
C ALA A 84 3.51 3.00 -2.05
N CYS A 85 2.73 2.10 -1.46
CA CYS A 85 1.77 2.39 -0.42
C CYS A 85 2.09 1.55 0.82
N GLU A 86 2.19 2.21 1.96
CA GLU A 86 2.43 1.56 3.25
C GLU A 86 1.39 2.07 4.26
N ARG A 87 1.11 1.26 5.29
CA ARG A 87 0.26 1.70 6.41
C ARG A 87 1.08 2.59 7.34
N GLU A 88 0.44 3.59 7.93
CA GLU A 88 1.09 4.50 8.88
C GLU A 88 1.71 3.78 10.09
N MET A 89 1.04 2.73 10.59
CA MET A 89 1.60 1.78 11.55
C MET A 89 1.63 0.39 10.93
N VAL A 90 2.55 -0.47 11.40
CA VAL A 90 2.67 -1.85 10.90
C VAL A 90 1.30 -2.55 10.98
N PHE A 91 0.70 -2.80 9.81
CA PHE A 91 -0.62 -3.39 9.55
C PHE A 91 -1.88 -2.56 9.88
N VAL A 92 -1.77 -1.35 10.44
CA VAL A 92 -2.92 -0.55 10.91
C VAL A 92 -2.75 0.93 10.60
N GLY A 93 -3.84 1.67 10.41
CA GLY A 93 -3.83 3.12 10.17
C GLY A 93 -4.07 3.49 8.71
N GLU A 94 -3.93 4.77 8.38
CA GLU A 94 -4.16 5.26 7.02
C GLU A 94 -3.07 4.78 6.06
N TRP A 95 -3.41 4.73 4.77
CA TRP A 95 -2.44 4.44 3.72
C TRP A 95 -1.65 5.70 3.39
N LYS A 96 -0.33 5.60 3.44
CA LYS A 96 0.60 6.60 2.92
C LYS A 96 1.17 6.09 1.61
N CYS A 97 0.79 6.74 0.51
CA CYS A 97 1.21 6.39 -0.83
C CYS A 97 2.14 7.45 -1.40
N ALA A 98 3.28 7.03 -1.94
CA ALA A 98 4.25 7.90 -2.59
C ALA A 98 4.58 7.37 -3.98
N ALA A 99 4.55 8.25 -4.98
CA ALA A 99 5.03 7.93 -6.31
C ALA A 99 6.54 7.70 -6.25
N LYS A 100 6.98 6.48 -6.54
CA LYS A 100 8.38 6.18 -6.82
C LYS A 100 8.65 6.66 -8.23
N SER A 101 9.31 7.81 -8.37
CA SER A 101 9.87 8.25 -9.64
C SER A 101 10.75 7.14 -10.19
N ARG A 102 10.35 6.48 -11.28
CA ARG A 102 11.23 5.52 -11.96
C ARG A 102 12.40 6.32 -12.58
N PRO A 103 13.64 5.86 -12.46
CA PRO A 103 14.79 6.52 -13.08
C PRO A 103 14.68 6.35 -14.60
N GLY A 104 14.58 7.46 -15.31
CA GLY A 104 14.43 7.50 -16.76
C GLY A 104 14.32 8.90 -17.33
N SER A 105 14.92 9.89 -16.64
CA SER A 105 15.29 11.16 -17.25
C SER A 105 16.61 11.02 -17.98
#